data_AF-A0A8T7K1H8-F1
#
_entry.id   AF-A0A8T7K1H8-F1
#
_cell.length_a   1.000
_cell.length_b   1.000
_cell.length_c   1.000
_cell.angle_alpha   90.00
_cell.angle_beta   90.00
_cell.angle_gamma   90.00
#
_symmetry.space_group_name_H-M   'P 1'
#
loop_
_entity.id
_entity.type
_entity.pdbx_description
1 polymer ?
#
loop_
_entity_poly.entity_id
_entity_poly.type
_entity_poly.pdbx_seq_one_letter_code
_entity_poly.pdbx_strand_id
1 'polypeptide(L)'
;MIRLLNLPEWARPDNPVLRYVLGSQPPITRRARMVRFFLLTLAGIVLIFFGYMLATNMFQVPPGQHATDTLLNILFWPTIIIQVIVSIGALGLTASAISEEQRRQTWDSLRSTRSGITLALRARWIAVFYRMRGLLALLMLVRVILIVGILVDLTAFRGGYLDRIINNITPDVDSVVGVVLLSFWMSAALLLPIVALGFDAALGLLISTFAQGRGASVITQVVLALLRLAVVGALLLLMAQFLQNGLTAPAGTPLTQPLDWLLTAAYAVFGDWGLYFLEMENNGTMWATVPYGILIGVVMLAACFVLALLTDLLIAWAVRRAERVG
;
A
#
# COMPACT_ATOMS: atom_id res chain seq x y z
N MET A 1 -0.49 28.45 1.83
CA MET A 1 -1.35 28.10 0.67
C MET A 1 -0.43 27.63 -0.44
N ILE A 2 -0.04 26.35 -0.41
CA ILE A 2 0.79 25.74 -1.44
C ILE A 2 -0.15 25.62 -2.65
N ARG A 3 0.20 26.24 -3.80
CA ARG A 3 -0.51 26.02 -5.07
C ARG A 3 -0.65 24.52 -5.23
N LEU A 4 -1.87 23.99 -5.08
CA LEU A 4 -2.18 22.62 -5.43
C LEU A 4 -1.64 22.44 -6.84
N LEU A 5 -0.59 21.64 -6.99
CA LEU A 5 -0.06 21.19 -8.28
C LEU A 5 -1.24 20.91 -9.21
N ASN A 6 -1.10 21.23 -10.50
CA ASN A 6 -2.08 21.10 -11.61
C ASN A 6 -2.98 19.85 -11.56
N LEU A 7 -3.84 19.74 -10.56
CA LEU A 7 -4.88 18.74 -10.49
C LEU A 7 -5.94 19.17 -11.50
N PRO A 8 -6.48 18.22 -12.28
CA PRO A 8 -7.56 18.52 -13.19
C PRO A 8 -8.73 19.11 -12.41
N GLU A 9 -9.51 19.99 -13.04
CA GLU A 9 -10.53 20.79 -12.34
C GLU A 9 -11.55 19.95 -11.55
N TRP A 10 -11.84 18.74 -12.02
CA TRP A 10 -12.73 17.80 -11.35
C TRP A 10 -12.18 17.21 -10.05
N ALA A 11 -10.85 17.19 -9.86
CA ALA A 11 -10.17 16.62 -8.71
C ALA A 11 -9.87 17.66 -7.61
N ARG A 12 -10.18 18.94 -7.87
CA ARG A 12 -9.92 20.03 -6.93
C ARG A 12 -10.99 20.05 -5.82
N PRO A 13 -10.63 20.35 -4.56
CA PRO A 13 -11.58 20.41 -3.44
C PRO A 13 -12.73 21.42 -3.66
N ASP A 14 -12.47 22.46 -4.44
CA ASP A 14 -13.44 23.51 -4.77
C ASP A 14 -14.49 23.07 -5.80
N ASN A 15 -14.27 21.93 -6.48
CA ASN A 15 -15.24 21.41 -7.44
C ASN A 15 -16.55 21.03 -6.72
N PRO A 16 -17.73 21.47 -7.21
CA PRO A 16 -19.00 21.25 -6.53
C PRO A 16 -19.32 19.78 -6.31
N VAL A 17 -18.97 18.90 -7.26
CA VAL A 17 -19.23 17.46 -7.13
C VAL A 17 -18.32 16.85 -6.06
N LEU A 18 -17.03 17.19 -6.05
CA LEU A 18 -16.13 16.69 -5.03
C LEU A 18 -16.50 17.23 -3.65
N ARG A 19 -16.87 18.51 -3.53
CA ARG A 19 -17.33 19.12 -2.29
C ARG A 19 -18.60 18.43 -1.76
N TYR A 20 -19.53 18.10 -2.65
CA TYR A 20 -20.72 17.30 -2.30
C TYR A 20 -20.34 15.91 -1.76
N VAL A 21 -19.41 15.22 -2.43
CA VAL A 21 -18.95 13.86 -2.05
C VAL A 21 -18.14 13.85 -0.75
N LEU A 22 -17.25 14.83 -0.55
CA LEU A 22 -16.52 15.01 0.71
C LEU A 22 -17.47 15.36 1.85
N GLY A 23 -18.64 15.90 1.51
CA GLY A 23 -19.64 16.42 2.44
C GLY A 23 -19.19 17.75 3.01
N SER A 24 -20.14 18.63 3.30
CA SER A 24 -19.93 19.71 4.25
C SER A 24 -19.78 19.08 5.64
N GLN A 25 -18.58 18.61 5.97
CA GLN A 25 -18.31 18.13 7.32
C GLN A 25 -18.59 19.30 8.27
N PRO A 26 -19.54 19.16 9.22
CA PRO A 26 -19.78 20.21 10.19
C PRO A 26 -18.45 20.49 10.90
N PRO A 27 -18.13 21.77 11.18
CA PRO A 27 -16.86 22.11 11.78
C PRO A 27 -16.68 21.32 13.07
N ILE A 28 -15.64 20.49 13.11
CA ILE A 28 -15.35 19.63 14.25
C ILE A 28 -15.17 20.53 15.47
N THR A 29 -15.97 20.29 16.53
CA THR A 29 -15.87 21.03 17.79
C THR A 29 -14.45 20.91 18.35
N ARG A 30 -13.96 21.95 19.04
CA ARG A 30 -12.59 21.93 19.62
C ARG A 30 -12.35 20.70 20.50
N ARG A 31 -13.35 20.31 21.30
CA ARG A 31 -13.31 19.10 22.13
C ARG A 31 -13.17 17.82 21.31
N ALA A 32 -13.99 17.64 20.28
CA ALA A 32 -13.88 16.47 19.40
C ALA A 32 -12.53 16.41 18.67
N ARG A 33 -11.96 17.56 18.29
CA ARG A 33 -10.62 17.64 17.72
C ARG A 33 -9.53 17.20 18.71
N MET A 34 -9.59 17.69 19.95
CA MET A 34 -8.64 17.29 21.00
C MET A 34 -8.76 15.79 21.32
N VAL A 35 -9.98 15.27 21.50
CA VAL A 35 -10.21 13.84 21.73
C VAL A 35 -9.68 13.01 20.57
N ARG A 36 -9.95 13.41 19.32
CA ARG A 36 -9.42 12.71 18.14
C ARG A 36 -7.89 12.73 18.12
N PHE A 37 -7.26 13.88 18.40
CA PHE A 37 -5.80 13.98 18.45
C PHE A 37 -5.23 13.08 19.54
N PHE A 38 -5.78 13.15 20.76
CA PHE A 38 -5.38 12.29 21.88
C PHE A 38 -5.52 10.81 21.55
N LEU A 39 -6.65 10.39 20.98
CA LEU A 39 -6.87 8.98 20.57
C LEU A 39 -5.89 8.55 19.48
N LEU A 40 -5.59 9.41 18.50
CA LEU A 40 -4.60 9.11 17.46
C LEU A 40 -3.18 9.00 18.03
N THR A 41 -2.81 9.90 18.94
CA THR A 41 -1.51 9.84 19.63
C THR A 41 -1.40 8.59 20.49
N LEU A 42 -2.43 8.27 21.27
CA LEU A 42 -2.47 7.07 22.10
C LEU A 42 -2.40 5.80 21.23
N ALA A 43 -3.16 5.74 20.14
CA ALA A 43 -3.11 4.62 19.20
C ALA A 43 -1.71 4.49 18.58
N GLY A 44 -1.06 5.60 18.21
CA GLY A 44 0.31 5.59 17.71
C GLY A 44 1.32 5.07 18.73
N ILE A 45 1.22 5.48 20.00
CA ILE A 45 2.08 4.99 21.09
C ILE A 45 1.88 3.49 21.30
N VAL A 46 0.63 3.03 21.39
CA VAL A 46 0.30 1.60 21.56
C VAL A 46 0.85 0.78 20.40
N LEU A 47 0.70 1.29 19.17
CA LEU A 47 1.18 0.62 17.96
C LEU A 47 2.72 0.52 17.95
N ILE A 48 3.44 1.60 18.26
CA ILE A 48 4.91 1.60 18.36
C ILE A 48 5.38 0.67 19.49
N PHE A 49 4.73 0.73 20.65
CA PHE A 49 5.06 -0.15 21.78
C PHE A 49 4.84 -1.63 21.44
N PHE A 50 3.73 -1.94 20.76
CA PHE A 50 3.47 -3.28 20.24
C PHE A 50 4.54 -3.74 19.25
N GLY A 51 4.94 -2.87 18.32
CA GLY A 51 6.04 -3.13 17.39
C GLY A 51 7.37 -3.40 18.12
N TYR A 52 7.68 -2.62 19.15
CA TYR A 52 8.87 -2.84 19.99
C TYR A 52 8.84 -4.17 20.74
N MET A 53 7.69 -4.55 21.31
CA MET A 53 7.53 -5.84 21.97
C MET A 53 7.75 -7.01 21.00
N LEU A 54 7.22 -6.92 19.79
CA LEU A 54 7.43 -7.94 18.76
C LEU A 54 8.89 -8.00 18.29
N ALA A 55 9.50 -6.84 18.02
CA ALA A 55 10.90 -6.74 17.58
C ALA A 55 11.88 -7.33 18.59
N THR A 56 11.57 -7.24 19.88
CA THR A 56 12.44 -7.74 20.97
C THR A 56 12.08 -9.15 21.41
N ASN A 57 11.17 -9.84 20.72
CA ASN A 57 10.60 -11.13 21.14
C ASN A 57 10.18 -11.10 22.62
N MET A 58 9.38 -10.08 22.99
CA MET A 58 8.96 -9.81 24.38
C MET A 58 10.12 -9.47 25.32
N PHE A 59 11.01 -8.56 24.90
CA PHE A 59 12.17 -8.08 25.65
C PHE A 59 13.28 -9.13 25.90
N GLN A 60 13.28 -10.23 25.14
CA GLN A 60 14.27 -11.29 25.26
C GLN A 60 15.55 -11.00 24.47
N VAL A 61 15.44 -10.27 23.36
CA VAL A 61 16.56 -9.99 22.43
C VAL A 61 16.56 -8.50 22.08
N PRO A 62 17.73 -7.87 21.87
CA PRO A 62 17.78 -6.51 21.31
C PRO A 62 17.08 -6.44 19.95
N PRO A 63 16.42 -5.32 19.61
CA PRO A 63 15.60 -5.18 18.40
C PRO A 63 16.39 -5.08 17.08
N GLY A 64 17.71 -4.95 17.14
CA GLY A 64 18.58 -4.87 15.96
C GLY A 64 20.03 -4.60 16.35
N GLN A 65 20.97 -4.87 15.43
CA GLN A 65 22.40 -4.58 15.64
C GLN A 65 22.75 -3.12 15.31
N HIS A 66 22.03 -2.54 14.35
CA HIS A 66 22.17 -1.16 13.91
C HIS A 66 20.90 -0.34 14.20
N ALA A 67 21.04 0.98 14.17
CA ALA A 67 19.92 1.90 14.42
C ALA A 67 18.81 1.74 13.37
N THR A 68 19.19 1.54 12.10
CA THR A 68 18.24 1.35 11.00
C THR A 68 17.46 0.04 11.12
N ASP A 69 18.12 -1.08 11.43
CA ASP A 69 17.43 -2.37 11.68
C ASP A 69 16.50 -2.26 12.89
N THR A 70 16.97 -1.63 13.96
CA THR A 70 16.14 -1.40 15.15
C THR A 70 14.88 -0.62 14.79
N LEU A 71 15.01 0.48 14.04
CA LEU A 71 13.87 1.26 13.58
C LEU A 71 12.93 0.45 12.70
N LEU A 72 13.47 -0.32 11.75
CA LEU A 72 12.65 -1.12 10.85
C LEU A 72 11.90 -2.21 11.59
N ASN A 73 12.58 -3.01 12.43
CA ASN A 73 11.94 -4.08 13.20
C ASN A 73 10.83 -3.55 14.12
N ILE A 74 11.03 -2.38 14.73
CA ILE A 74 10.02 -1.72 15.55
C ILE A 74 8.84 -1.22 14.69
N LEU A 75 9.11 -0.62 13.53
CA LEU A 75 8.09 0.04 12.70
C LEU A 75 7.40 -0.89 11.69
N PHE A 76 7.94 -2.08 11.46
CA PHE A 76 7.47 -3.03 10.44
C PHE A 76 6.00 -3.43 10.65
N TRP A 77 5.71 -4.09 11.77
CA TRP A 77 4.35 -4.52 12.11
C TRP A 77 3.35 -3.36 12.22
N PRO A 78 3.67 -2.26 12.93
CA PRO A 78 2.88 -1.04 12.92
C PRO A 78 2.47 -0.57 11.52
N THR A 79 3.44 -0.54 10.60
CA THR A 79 3.23 -0.05 9.25
C THR A 79 2.35 -1.00 8.47
N ILE A 80 2.58 -2.31 8.53
CA ILE A 80 1.71 -3.33 7.91
C ILE A 80 0.27 -3.17 8.38
N ILE A 81 0.04 -3.04 9.69
CA ILE A 81 -1.31 -2.87 10.25
C ILE A 81 -1.99 -1.63 9.68
N ILE A 82 -1.30 -0.48 9.67
CA ILE A 82 -1.83 0.76 9.10
C ILE A 82 -2.14 0.56 7.62
N GLN A 83 -1.27 -0.11 6.87
CA GLN A 83 -1.42 -0.31 5.44
C GLN A 83 -2.61 -1.24 5.12
N VAL A 84 -2.84 -2.29 5.91
CA VAL A 84 -4.04 -3.13 5.84
C VAL A 84 -5.30 -2.31 6.14
N ILE A 85 -5.28 -1.47 7.19
CA ILE A 85 -6.41 -0.58 7.53
C ILE A 85 -6.71 0.39 6.38
N VAL A 86 -5.69 0.97 5.77
CA VAL A 86 -5.83 1.88 4.62
C VAL A 86 -6.43 1.18 3.42
N SER A 87 -5.96 -0.03 3.09
CA SER A 87 -6.46 -0.86 1.98
C SER A 87 -7.93 -1.25 2.18
N ILE A 88 -8.29 -1.82 3.34
CA ILE A 88 -9.67 -2.19 3.67
C ILE A 88 -10.57 -0.96 3.71
N GLY A 89 -10.09 0.14 4.30
CA GLY A 89 -10.84 1.38 4.38
C GLY A 89 -11.12 2.00 3.01
N ALA A 90 -10.17 1.93 2.07
CA ALA A 90 -10.34 2.40 0.70
C ALA A 90 -11.42 1.64 -0.06
N LEU A 91 -11.38 0.31 0.03
CA LEU A 91 -12.43 -0.57 -0.49
C LEU A 91 -13.79 -0.27 0.15
N GLY A 92 -13.85 -0.17 1.47
CA GLY A 92 -15.10 0.10 2.21
C GLY A 92 -15.72 1.46 1.87
N LEU A 93 -14.91 2.50 1.68
CA LEU A 93 -15.39 3.84 1.35
C LEU A 93 -16.02 3.94 -0.06
N THR A 94 -15.69 3.03 -0.96
CA THR A 94 -16.11 3.06 -2.38
C THR A 94 -17.11 1.96 -2.72
N ALA A 95 -17.05 0.81 -2.06
CA ALA A 95 -17.94 -0.33 -2.31
C ALA A 95 -19.44 -0.06 -2.03
N SER A 96 -19.77 1.00 -1.30
CA SER A 96 -21.15 1.43 -1.05
C SER A 96 -21.55 2.71 -1.81
N ALA A 97 -20.72 3.18 -2.74
CA ALA A 97 -20.93 4.47 -3.40
C ALA A 97 -22.26 4.57 -4.15
N ILE A 98 -22.63 3.56 -4.95
CA ILE A 98 -23.87 3.57 -5.72
C ILE A 98 -25.10 3.41 -4.82
N SER A 99 -25.06 2.49 -3.85
CA SER A 99 -26.13 2.28 -2.88
C SER A 99 -26.43 3.57 -2.09
N GLU A 100 -25.40 4.35 -1.77
CA GLU A 100 -25.53 5.65 -1.11
C GLU A 100 -26.23 6.70 -2.01
N GLU A 101 -25.89 6.78 -3.30
CA GLU A 101 -26.57 7.69 -4.23
C GLU A 101 -28.02 7.27 -4.52
N GLN A 102 -28.29 5.96 -4.60
CA GLN A 102 -29.66 5.45 -4.71
C GLN A 102 -30.49 5.82 -3.48
N ARG A 103 -29.94 5.69 -2.28
CA ARG A 103 -30.62 6.07 -1.03
C ARG A 103 -30.97 7.57 -0.99
N ARG A 104 -30.13 8.39 -1.59
CA ARG A 104 -30.33 9.85 -1.66
C ARG A 104 -31.29 10.27 -2.78
N GLN A 105 -31.81 9.32 -3.57
CA GLN A 105 -32.66 9.59 -4.74
C GLN A 105 -31.98 10.49 -5.79
N THR A 106 -30.65 10.58 -5.75
CA THR A 106 -29.84 11.36 -6.70
C THR A 106 -29.41 10.51 -7.90
N TRP A 107 -29.48 9.19 -7.78
CA TRP A 107 -29.03 8.24 -8.81
C TRP A 107 -29.71 8.47 -10.18
N ASP A 108 -31.03 8.67 -10.21
CA ASP A 108 -31.77 8.87 -11.47
C ASP A 108 -31.37 10.17 -12.17
N SER A 109 -31.11 11.23 -11.39
CA SER A 109 -30.61 12.51 -11.92
C SER A 109 -29.17 12.42 -12.44
N LEU A 110 -28.33 11.57 -11.83
CA LEU A 110 -26.98 11.33 -12.33
C LEU A 110 -27.01 10.52 -13.62
N ARG A 111 -27.94 9.57 -13.73
CA ARG A 111 -28.11 8.73 -14.93
C ARG A 111 -28.63 9.51 -16.12
N SER A 112 -29.49 10.50 -15.92
CA SER A 112 -30.01 11.31 -17.02
C SER A 112 -28.92 12.12 -17.73
N THR A 113 -27.72 12.27 -17.13
CA THR A 113 -26.58 12.97 -17.71
C THR A 113 -25.38 12.03 -17.89
N ARG A 114 -24.95 11.82 -19.14
CA ARG A 114 -23.81 10.93 -19.46
C ARG A 114 -22.51 11.32 -18.75
N SER A 115 -22.27 12.62 -18.59
CA SER A 115 -21.11 13.13 -17.84
C SER A 115 -21.27 13.03 -16.32
N GLY A 116 -22.51 12.96 -15.81
CA GLY A 116 -22.82 12.96 -14.39
C GLY A 116 -22.28 11.72 -13.66
N ILE A 117 -22.55 10.52 -14.18
CA ILE A 117 -22.03 9.26 -13.62
C ILE A 117 -20.50 9.26 -13.61
N THR A 118 -19.88 9.62 -14.74
CA THR A 118 -18.41 9.63 -14.86
C THR A 118 -17.77 10.56 -13.84
N LEU A 119 -18.30 11.77 -13.69
CA LEU A 119 -17.79 12.76 -12.76
C LEU A 119 -18.01 12.33 -11.30
N ALA A 120 -19.18 11.77 -10.99
CA ALA A 120 -19.51 11.29 -9.65
C ALA A 120 -18.60 10.14 -9.21
N LEU A 121 -18.38 9.13 -10.07
CA LEU A 121 -17.50 8.00 -9.76
C LEU A 121 -16.04 8.44 -9.60
N ARG A 122 -15.54 9.32 -10.47
CA ARG A 122 -14.18 9.88 -10.33
C ARG A 122 -14.02 10.73 -9.07
N ALA A 123 -15.05 11.52 -8.72
CA ALA A 123 -15.07 12.29 -7.48
C ALA A 123 -15.06 11.37 -6.24
N ARG A 124 -15.78 10.25 -6.27
CA ARG A 124 -15.77 9.23 -5.20
C ARG A 124 -14.41 8.56 -5.07
N TRP A 125 -13.77 8.23 -6.19
CA TRP A 125 -12.41 7.69 -6.20
C TRP A 125 -11.41 8.65 -5.55
N ILE A 126 -11.34 9.91 -6.02
CA ILE A 126 -10.38 10.88 -5.48
C ILE A 126 -10.68 11.25 -4.02
N ALA A 127 -11.96 11.23 -3.61
CA ALA A 127 -12.35 11.48 -2.23
C ALA A 127 -11.72 10.49 -1.23
N VAL A 128 -11.38 9.27 -1.64
CA VAL A 128 -10.65 8.31 -0.80
C VAL A 128 -9.29 8.86 -0.40
N PHE A 129 -8.53 9.42 -1.34
CA PHE A 129 -7.22 10.03 -1.05
C PHE A 129 -7.34 11.18 -0.04
N TYR A 130 -8.34 12.04 -0.20
CA TYR A 130 -8.58 13.14 0.76
C TYR A 130 -8.96 12.64 2.15
N ARG A 131 -9.76 11.58 2.25
CA ARG A 131 -10.19 11.00 3.53
C ARG A 131 -9.06 10.23 4.23
N MET A 132 -8.27 9.50 3.46
CA MET A 132 -7.15 8.68 3.96
C MET A 132 -5.81 9.42 4.01
N ARG A 133 -5.75 10.71 3.62
CA ARG A 133 -4.51 11.49 3.54
C ARG A 133 -3.65 11.44 4.80
N GLY A 134 -4.25 11.37 5.99
CA GLY A 134 -3.51 11.33 7.25
C GLY A 134 -2.77 10.01 7.44
N LEU A 135 -3.45 8.89 7.20
CA LEU A 135 -2.84 7.56 7.28
C LEU A 135 -1.84 7.35 6.15
N LEU A 136 -2.16 7.80 4.93
CA LEU A 136 -1.23 7.73 3.81
C LEU A 136 0.03 8.58 4.08
N ALA A 137 -0.11 9.81 4.58
CA ALA A 137 1.03 10.65 4.94
C ALA A 137 1.89 10.02 6.04
N LEU A 138 1.27 9.34 7.02
CA LEU A 138 2.00 8.60 8.04
C LEU A 138 2.79 7.43 7.45
N LEU A 139 2.18 6.62 6.58
CA LEU A 139 2.87 5.52 5.87
C LEU A 139 4.05 6.06 5.03
N MET A 140 3.82 7.14 4.30
CA MET A 140 4.86 7.77 3.48
C MET A 140 5.99 8.34 4.33
N LEU A 141 5.67 8.96 5.47
CA LEU A 141 6.67 9.49 6.40
C LEU A 141 7.57 8.38 6.93
N VAL A 142 6.99 7.27 7.39
CA VAL A 142 7.75 6.11 7.87
C VAL A 142 8.66 5.58 6.77
N ARG A 143 8.15 5.40 5.55
CA ARG A 143 8.94 4.92 4.41
C ARG A 143 10.07 5.88 4.02
N VAL A 144 9.83 7.19 4.06
CA VAL A 144 10.88 8.20 3.84
C VAL A 144 11.95 8.12 4.92
N ILE A 145 11.58 7.98 6.20
CA ILE A 145 12.53 7.82 7.30
C ILE A 145 13.40 6.57 7.08
N LEU A 146 12.79 5.44 6.71
CA LEU A 146 13.53 4.20 6.44
C LEU A 146 14.47 4.35 5.25
N ILE A 147 14.03 4.96 4.14
CA ILE A 147 14.88 5.23 2.98
C ILE A 147 16.03 6.16 3.34
N VAL A 148 15.79 7.21 4.13
CA VAL A 148 16.87 8.09 4.62
C VAL A 148 17.86 7.31 5.48
N GLY A 149 17.39 6.40 6.34
CA GLY A 149 18.23 5.49 7.12
C GLY A 149 19.16 4.66 6.23
N ILE A 150 18.59 4.01 5.20
CA ILE A 150 19.36 3.26 4.20
C ILE A 150 20.43 4.13 3.53
N LEU A 151 20.07 5.34 3.12
CA LEU A 151 21.02 6.26 2.46
C LEU A 151 22.16 6.67 3.41
N VAL A 152 21.85 6.90 4.69
CA VAL A 152 22.87 7.16 5.71
C VAL A 152 23.81 5.96 5.85
N ASP A 153 23.28 4.75 5.95
CA ASP A 153 24.10 3.53 6.08
C ASP A 153 25.00 3.33 4.85
N LEU A 154 24.48 3.53 3.64
CA LEU A 154 25.27 3.45 2.40
C LEU A 154 26.43 4.47 2.37
N THR A 155 26.19 5.68 2.88
CA THR A 155 27.24 6.72 2.93
C THR A 155 28.26 6.48 4.05
N ALA A 156 27.85 5.90 5.17
CA ALA A 156 28.72 5.63 6.32
C ALA A 156 29.86 4.66 5.97
N PHE A 157 29.61 3.70 5.08
CA PHE A 157 30.60 2.72 4.62
C PHE A 157 31.36 3.11 3.34
N ARG A 158 31.31 4.39 2.93
CA ARG A 158 31.98 4.91 1.72
C ARG A 158 31.68 4.09 0.45
N GLY A 159 30.47 3.53 0.34
CA GLY A 159 30.04 2.69 -0.79
C GLY A 159 30.43 1.21 -0.69
N GLY A 160 31.42 0.84 0.12
CA GLY A 160 31.90 -0.55 0.22
C GLY A 160 30.91 -1.51 0.87
N TYR A 161 29.82 -1.02 1.47
CA TYR A 161 28.73 -1.87 1.98
C TYR A 161 27.91 -2.47 0.85
N LEU A 162 27.63 -1.70 -0.21
CA LEU A 162 26.88 -2.18 -1.37
C LEU A 162 27.68 -3.25 -2.13
N ASP A 163 28.99 -3.08 -2.25
CA ASP A 163 29.87 -4.09 -2.85
C ASP A 163 29.83 -5.42 -2.06
N ARG A 164 29.72 -5.37 -0.73
CA ARG A 164 29.60 -6.59 0.10
C ARG A 164 28.25 -7.27 -0.07
N ILE A 165 27.17 -6.52 -0.18
CA ILE A 165 25.82 -7.04 -0.38
C ILE A 165 25.67 -7.67 -1.77
N ILE A 166 26.28 -7.05 -2.79
CA ILE A 166 26.22 -7.53 -4.18
C ILE A 166 27.20 -8.69 -4.41
N ASN A 167 28.18 -8.90 -3.53
CA ASN A 167 29.10 -10.01 -3.67
C ASN A 167 28.36 -11.36 -3.54
N ASN A 168 28.49 -12.22 -4.56
CA ASN A 168 27.79 -13.50 -4.71
C ASN A 168 26.29 -13.43 -5.06
N ILE A 169 25.79 -12.31 -5.60
CA ILE A 169 24.44 -12.30 -6.16
C ILE A 169 24.44 -12.89 -7.58
N THR A 170 23.35 -13.51 -7.99
CA THR A 170 23.15 -13.93 -9.38
C THR A 170 22.03 -13.09 -10.00
N PRO A 171 22.24 -12.45 -11.17
CA PRO A 171 23.47 -12.36 -11.94
C PRO A 171 24.47 -11.40 -11.30
N ASP A 172 25.77 -11.60 -11.56
CA ASP A 172 26.79 -10.63 -11.18
C ASP A 172 26.50 -9.29 -11.87
N VAL A 173 26.37 -8.22 -11.08
CA VAL A 173 26.16 -6.87 -11.59
C VAL A 173 27.24 -5.94 -11.05
N ASP A 174 27.63 -4.97 -11.87
CA ASP A 174 28.49 -3.88 -11.44
C ASP A 174 27.79 -3.00 -10.38
N SER A 175 28.57 -2.42 -9.47
CA SER A 175 28.07 -1.59 -8.37
C SER A 175 27.20 -0.43 -8.86
N VAL A 176 27.53 0.15 -10.03
CA VAL A 176 26.73 1.21 -10.67
C VAL A 176 25.32 0.72 -10.98
N VAL A 177 25.19 -0.49 -11.55
CA VAL A 177 23.88 -1.09 -11.86
C VAL A 177 23.14 -1.43 -10.57
N GLY A 178 23.85 -1.93 -9.55
CA GLY A 178 23.28 -2.18 -8.22
C GLY A 178 22.64 -0.94 -7.59
N VAL A 179 23.31 0.21 -7.66
CA VAL A 179 22.75 1.50 -7.19
C VAL A 179 21.48 1.88 -7.94
N VAL A 180 21.45 1.71 -9.27
CA VAL A 180 20.25 1.99 -10.08
C VAL A 180 19.10 1.07 -9.69
N LEU A 181 19.35 -0.24 -9.53
CA LEU A 181 18.32 -1.21 -9.15
C LEU A 181 17.78 -0.93 -7.75
N LEU A 182 18.65 -0.58 -6.79
CA LEU A 182 18.23 -0.13 -5.47
C LEU A 182 17.40 1.16 -5.53
N SER A 183 17.73 2.10 -6.41
CA SER A 183 16.95 3.33 -6.59
C SER A 183 15.53 3.04 -7.10
N PHE A 184 15.37 2.05 -7.98
CA PHE A 184 14.04 1.59 -8.41
C PHE A 184 13.27 0.98 -7.25
N TRP A 185 13.95 0.25 -6.36
CA TRP A 185 13.32 -0.30 -5.16
C TRP A 185 12.79 0.78 -4.24
N MET A 186 13.64 1.72 -3.84
CA MET A 186 13.25 2.83 -2.97
C MET A 186 12.11 3.66 -3.58
N SER A 187 12.17 3.88 -4.90
CA SER A 187 11.10 4.56 -5.64
C SER A 187 9.79 3.77 -5.63
N ALA A 188 9.84 2.47 -5.89
CA ALA A 188 8.66 1.61 -5.88
C ALA A 188 8.06 1.48 -4.47
N ALA A 189 8.89 1.39 -3.43
CA ALA A 189 8.44 1.36 -2.04
C ALA A 189 7.68 2.64 -1.66
N LEU A 190 7.99 3.79 -2.25
CA LEU A 190 7.24 5.03 -2.06
C LEU A 190 5.96 5.09 -2.91
N LEU A 191 5.99 4.60 -4.15
CA LEU A 191 4.86 4.69 -5.07
C LEU A 191 3.77 3.66 -4.80
N LEU A 192 4.14 2.42 -4.43
CA LEU A 192 3.22 1.30 -4.26
C LEU A 192 2.05 1.60 -3.31
N PRO A 193 2.24 2.18 -2.11
CA PRO A 193 1.12 2.47 -1.21
C PRO A 193 0.09 3.43 -1.82
N ILE A 194 0.55 4.40 -2.62
CA ILE A 194 -0.31 5.39 -3.26
C ILE A 194 -1.11 4.75 -4.39
N VAL A 195 -0.44 3.96 -5.24
CA VAL A 195 -1.09 3.32 -6.38
C VAL A 195 -2.02 2.19 -5.91
N ALA A 196 -1.60 1.38 -4.93
CA ALA A 196 -2.42 0.34 -4.33
C ALA A 196 -3.70 0.92 -3.72
N LEU A 197 -3.60 2.07 -3.03
CA LEU A 197 -4.78 2.78 -2.52
C LEU A 197 -5.75 3.17 -3.65
N GLY A 198 -5.21 3.69 -4.76
CA GLY A 198 -6.01 4.05 -5.95
C GLY A 198 -6.69 2.84 -6.58
N PHE A 199 -5.96 1.74 -6.70
CA PHE A 199 -6.47 0.48 -7.20
C PHE A 199 -7.59 -0.08 -6.31
N ASP A 200 -7.36 -0.15 -5.00
CA ASP A 200 -8.35 -0.61 -4.02
C ASP A 200 -9.63 0.24 -4.07
N ALA A 201 -9.50 1.56 -4.17
CA ALA A 201 -10.64 2.46 -4.34
C ALA A 201 -11.40 2.19 -5.66
N ALA A 202 -10.70 1.96 -6.77
CA ALA A 202 -11.33 1.67 -8.06
C ALA A 202 -12.02 0.29 -8.08
N LEU A 203 -11.41 -0.71 -7.43
CA LEU A 203 -11.99 -2.04 -7.27
C LEU A 203 -13.27 -1.97 -6.43
N GLY A 204 -13.26 -1.22 -5.32
CA GLY A 204 -14.46 -0.98 -4.53
C GLY A 204 -15.56 -0.28 -5.34
N LEU A 205 -15.23 0.73 -6.15
CA LEU A 205 -16.20 1.35 -7.05
C LEU A 205 -16.79 0.36 -8.06
N LEU A 206 -15.97 -0.47 -8.71
CA LEU A 206 -16.46 -1.49 -9.63
C LEU A 206 -17.43 -2.44 -8.93
N ILE A 207 -17.07 -2.90 -7.73
CA ILE A 207 -17.91 -3.80 -6.93
C ILE A 207 -19.24 -3.16 -6.53
N SER A 208 -19.22 -1.85 -6.24
CA SER A 208 -20.46 -1.12 -5.94
C SER A 208 -21.48 -1.17 -7.09
N THR A 209 -21.04 -1.41 -8.33
CA THR A 209 -21.94 -1.58 -9.49
C THR A 209 -22.67 -2.92 -9.49
N PHE A 210 -22.12 -3.93 -8.82
CA PHE A 210 -22.72 -5.27 -8.69
C PHE A 210 -23.58 -5.40 -7.43
N ALA A 211 -23.17 -4.79 -6.32
CA ALA A 211 -23.82 -4.91 -5.02
C ALA A 211 -24.71 -3.69 -4.69
N GLN A 212 -25.88 -3.59 -5.33
CA GLN A 212 -26.78 -2.43 -5.19
C GLN A 212 -27.53 -2.39 -3.85
N GLY A 213 -27.89 -3.55 -3.30
CA GLY A 213 -28.61 -3.65 -2.02
C GLY A 213 -27.72 -3.40 -0.79
N ARG A 214 -28.29 -2.82 0.27
CA ARG A 214 -27.57 -2.55 1.54
C ARG A 214 -26.91 -3.81 2.12
N GLY A 215 -27.66 -4.91 2.17
CA GLY A 215 -27.14 -6.19 2.67
C GLY A 215 -26.02 -6.74 1.80
N ALA A 216 -26.20 -6.70 0.47
CA ALA A 216 -25.19 -7.14 -0.48
C ALA A 216 -23.89 -6.33 -0.36
N SER A 217 -23.98 -5.00 -0.31
CA SER A 217 -22.79 -4.13 -0.18
C SER A 217 -22.00 -4.42 1.10
N VAL A 218 -22.68 -4.57 2.25
CA VAL A 218 -22.01 -4.91 3.51
C VAL A 218 -21.36 -6.30 3.47
N ILE A 219 -22.08 -7.31 2.96
CA ILE A 219 -21.53 -8.67 2.84
C ILE A 219 -20.31 -8.66 1.92
N THR A 220 -20.39 -8.00 0.76
CA THR A 220 -19.27 -7.92 -0.17
C THR A 220 -18.08 -7.18 0.44
N GLN A 221 -18.29 -6.10 1.20
CA GLN A 221 -17.21 -5.42 1.92
C GLN A 221 -16.51 -6.35 2.92
N VAL A 222 -17.27 -7.10 3.71
CA VAL A 222 -16.73 -8.06 4.68
C VAL A 222 -15.94 -9.16 3.97
N VAL A 223 -16.50 -9.73 2.90
CA VAL A 223 -15.84 -10.79 2.11
C VAL A 223 -14.53 -10.28 1.52
N LEU A 224 -14.50 -9.08 0.94
CA LEU A 224 -13.28 -8.49 0.38
C LEU A 224 -12.24 -8.17 1.45
N ALA A 225 -12.67 -7.66 2.61
CA ALA A 225 -11.78 -7.39 3.73
C ALA A 225 -11.13 -8.70 4.21
N LEU A 226 -11.91 -9.77 4.37
CA LEU A 226 -11.41 -11.10 4.75
C LEU A 226 -10.49 -11.67 3.67
N LEU A 227 -10.84 -11.56 2.39
CA LEU A 227 -9.98 -12.00 1.28
C LEU A 227 -8.66 -11.24 1.29
N ARG A 228 -8.68 -9.92 1.52
CA ARG A 228 -7.47 -9.09 1.59
C ARG A 228 -6.58 -9.52 2.76
N LEU A 229 -7.16 -9.71 3.94
CA LEU A 229 -6.46 -10.20 5.13
C LEU A 229 -5.87 -11.60 4.89
N ALA A 230 -6.62 -12.48 4.24
CA ALA A 230 -6.16 -13.83 3.92
C ALA A 230 -4.98 -13.80 2.95
N VAL A 231 -5.02 -12.97 1.90
CA VAL A 231 -3.90 -12.84 0.95
C VAL A 231 -2.66 -12.27 1.63
N VAL A 232 -2.80 -11.17 2.39
CA VAL A 232 -1.66 -10.55 3.09
C VAL A 232 -1.08 -11.51 4.14
N GLY A 233 -1.94 -12.15 4.93
CA GLY A 233 -1.54 -13.13 5.95
C GLY A 233 -0.89 -14.37 5.34
N ALA A 234 -1.44 -14.91 4.25
CA ALA A 234 -0.84 -16.05 3.55
C ALA A 234 0.54 -15.69 2.98
N LEU A 235 0.69 -14.53 2.35
CA LEU A 235 1.97 -14.06 1.84
C LEU A 235 2.99 -13.84 2.96
N LEU A 236 2.60 -13.26 4.09
CA LEU A 236 3.46 -13.10 5.27
C LEU A 236 3.92 -14.45 5.82
N LEU A 237 3.00 -15.42 5.97
CA LEU A 237 3.32 -16.75 6.47
C LEU A 237 4.23 -17.52 5.52
N LEU A 238 3.93 -17.50 4.22
CA LEU A 238 4.76 -18.16 3.20
C LEU A 238 6.16 -17.53 3.14
N MET A 239 6.25 -16.21 3.23
CA MET A 239 7.54 -15.51 3.25
C MET A 239 8.33 -15.81 4.52
N ALA A 240 7.68 -15.83 5.69
CA ALA A 240 8.33 -16.19 6.94
C ALA A 240 8.86 -17.64 6.92
N GLN A 241 8.09 -18.58 6.36
CA GLN A 241 8.54 -19.96 6.16
C GLN A 241 9.72 -20.05 5.19
N PHE A 242 9.66 -19.31 4.09
CA PHE A 242 10.74 -19.22 3.11
C PHE A 242 12.05 -18.74 3.75
N LEU A 243 12.00 -17.68 4.55
CA LEU A 243 13.18 -17.11 5.22
C LEU A 243 13.77 -18.05 6.28
N GLN A 244 12.93 -18.81 7.01
CA GLN A 244 13.38 -19.69 8.08
C GLN A 244 13.93 -21.02 7.58
N ASN A 245 13.30 -21.62 6.56
CA ASN A 245 13.54 -23.01 6.19
C ASN A 245 14.00 -23.19 4.72
N GLY A 246 14.03 -22.12 3.93
CA GLY A 246 13.87 -22.23 2.48
C GLY A 246 12.47 -22.72 2.13
N LEU A 247 11.97 -22.46 0.91
CA LEU A 247 10.74 -23.12 0.47
C LEU A 247 10.98 -24.64 0.49
N THR A 248 9.96 -25.41 0.87
CA THR A 248 9.97 -26.82 1.34
C THR A 248 10.58 -27.88 0.40
N ALA A 249 11.27 -27.48 -0.65
CA ALA A 249 11.97 -28.35 -1.56
C ALA A 249 13.49 -28.34 -1.26
N PRO A 250 14.16 -29.49 -1.44
CA PRO A 250 15.62 -29.57 -1.29
C PRO A 250 16.31 -28.52 -2.16
N ALA A 251 17.24 -27.79 -1.56
CA ALA A 251 18.10 -26.83 -2.25
C ALA A 251 18.71 -27.49 -3.51
N GLY A 252 18.56 -26.85 -4.66
CA GLY A 252 19.11 -27.33 -5.94
C GLY A 252 18.12 -27.99 -6.91
N THR A 253 16.82 -28.02 -6.62
CA THR A 253 15.82 -28.44 -7.61
C THR A 253 15.46 -27.28 -8.56
N PRO A 254 15.54 -27.43 -9.90
CA PRO A 254 15.38 -26.32 -10.85
C PRO A 254 13.98 -25.70 -10.88
N LEU A 255 12.97 -26.37 -10.31
CA LEU A 255 11.59 -25.88 -10.23
C LEU A 255 11.34 -24.93 -9.04
N THR A 256 12.25 -24.82 -8.06
CA THR A 256 12.05 -23.94 -6.90
C THR A 256 12.40 -22.49 -7.19
N GLN A 257 13.42 -22.25 -8.03
CA GLN A 257 13.93 -20.91 -8.30
C GLN A 257 12.87 -19.94 -8.85
N PRO A 258 12.00 -20.33 -9.82
CA PRO A 258 10.96 -19.42 -10.29
C PRO A 258 9.86 -19.17 -9.25
N LEU A 259 9.56 -20.17 -8.41
CA LEU A 259 8.52 -20.06 -7.38
C LEU A 259 8.99 -19.15 -6.24
N ASP A 260 10.24 -19.30 -5.79
CA ASP A 260 10.85 -18.46 -4.76
C ASP A 260 10.88 -17.00 -5.20
N TRP A 261 11.27 -16.76 -6.47
CA TRP A 261 11.26 -15.43 -7.07
C TRP A 261 9.84 -14.86 -7.18
N LEU A 262 8.88 -15.67 -7.64
CA LEU A 262 7.48 -15.25 -7.76
C LEU A 262 6.84 -14.97 -6.40
N LEU A 263 7.11 -15.79 -5.39
CA LEU A 263 6.67 -15.57 -4.02
C LEU A 263 7.22 -14.25 -3.50
N THR A 264 8.52 -14.01 -3.69
CA THR A 264 9.18 -12.79 -3.25
C THR A 264 8.60 -11.56 -3.94
N ALA A 265 8.44 -11.61 -5.26
CA ALA A 265 7.84 -10.52 -6.04
C ALA A 265 6.37 -10.28 -5.62
N ALA A 266 5.58 -11.35 -5.42
CA ALA A 266 4.20 -11.25 -4.97
C ALA A 266 4.10 -10.67 -3.54
N TYR A 267 4.99 -11.09 -2.64
CA TYR A 267 5.09 -10.56 -1.29
C TYR A 267 5.44 -9.07 -1.31
N ALA A 268 6.43 -8.69 -2.13
CA ALA A 268 6.86 -7.30 -2.31
C ALA A 268 5.75 -6.40 -2.86
N VAL A 269 4.94 -6.90 -3.80
CA VAL A 269 3.88 -6.11 -4.46
C VAL A 269 2.58 -6.09 -3.67
N PHE A 270 2.15 -7.21 -3.07
CA PHE A 270 0.81 -7.36 -2.48
C PHE A 270 0.79 -7.47 -0.96
N GLY A 271 1.76 -8.16 -0.35
CA GLY A 271 1.80 -8.37 1.09
C GLY A 271 2.23 -7.11 1.83
N ASP A 272 3.45 -6.67 1.53
CA ASP A 272 4.16 -5.70 2.36
C ASP A 272 4.59 -4.42 1.59
N TRP A 273 4.21 -4.33 0.32
CA TRP A 273 4.42 -3.16 -0.55
C TRP A 273 5.88 -2.66 -0.53
N GLY A 274 6.85 -3.56 -0.38
CA GLY A 274 8.27 -3.23 -0.37
C GLY A 274 8.87 -2.80 0.96
N LEU A 275 8.15 -2.86 2.09
CA LEU A 275 8.64 -2.34 3.37
C LEU A 275 9.75 -3.19 3.99
N TYR A 276 9.59 -4.51 4.00
CA TYR A 276 10.53 -5.52 4.49
C TYR A 276 11.87 -5.37 3.80
N PHE A 277 11.80 -5.03 2.53
CA PHE A 277 12.96 -4.79 1.70
C PHE A 277 13.56 -3.39 1.82
N LEU A 278 13.11 -2.59 2.78
CA LEU A 278 13.87 -1.42 3.22
C LEU A 278 14.90 -1.80 4.30
N GLU A 279 14.96 -3.07 4.69
CA GLU A 279 15.98 -3.61 5.57
C GLU A 279 17.16 -4.12 4.74
N MET A 280 18.31 -3.46 4.86
CA MET A 280 19.48 -3.79 4.06
C MET A 280 20.05 -5.17 4.36
N GLU A 281 20.03 -5.59 5.64
CA GLU A 281 20.50 -6.91 6.04
C GLU A 281 19.65 -8.01 5.38
N ASN A 282 18.33 -7.91 5.50
CA ASN A 282 17.40 -8.86 4.86
C ASN A 282 17.42 -8.79 3.33
N ASN A 283 17.73 -7.64 2.74
CA ASN A 283 17.96 -7.56 1.30
C ASN A 283 19.18 -8.34 0.86
N GLY A 284 20.28 -8.26 1.60
CA GLY A 284 21.49 -9.01 1.26
C GLY A 284 21.28 -10.51 1.34
N THR A 285 20.59 -10.99 2.37
CA THR A 285 20.22 -12.41 2.47
C THR A 285 19.27 -12.82 1.33
N MET A 286 18.29 -11.98 0.99
CA MET A 286 17.37 -12.24 -0.12
C MET A 286 18.06 -12.27 -1.48
N TRP A 287 18.99 -11.36 -1.76
CA TRP A 287 19.71 -11.34 -3.03
C TRP A 287 20.69 -12.50 -3.17
N ALA A 288 21.26 -12.95 -2.06
CA ALA A 288 22.11 -14.14 -2.02
C ALA A 288 21.30 -15.45 -2.16
N THR A 289 20.06 -15.49 -1.67
CA THR A 289 19.24 -16.71 -1.65
C THR A 289 18.35 -16.86 -2.88
N VAL A 290 17.81 -15.77 -3.41
CA VAL A 290 16.89 -15.78 -4.55
C VAL A 290 17.64 -15.32 -5.80
N PRO A 291 17.89 -16.22 -6.77
CA PRO A 291 18.47 -15.84 -8.05
C PRO A 291 17.65 -14.73 -8.71
N TYR A 292 18.31 -13.72 -9.26
CA TYR A 292 17.70 -12.53 -9.85
C TYR A 292 16.86 -11.70 -8.86
N GLY A 293 17.05 -11.88 -7.55
CA GLY A 293 16.34 -11.12 -6.51
C GLY A 293 16.58 -9.61 -6.60
N ILE A 294 17.75 -9.18 -7.06
CA ILE A 294 18.05 -7.75 -7.27
C ILE A 294 17.12 -7.07 -8.28
N LEU A 295 16.48 -7.84 -9.18
CA LEU A 295 15.53 -7.32 -10.17
C LEU A 295 14.11 -7.10 -9.58
N ILE A 296 13.84 -7.50 -8.34
CA ILE A 296 12.52 -7.32 -7.71
C ILE A 296 12.12 -5.84 -7.66
N GLY A 297 13.07 -4.93 -7.45
CA GLY A 297 12.79 -3.48 -7.50
C GLY A 297 12.22 -3.02 -8.84
N VAL A 298 12.69 -3.58 -9.96
CA VAL A 298 12.16 -3.30 -11.31
C VAL A 298 10.73 -3.82 -11.45
N VAL A 299 10.48 -5.03 -10.95
CA VAL A 299 9.15 -5.66 -10.99
C VAL A 299 8.15 -4.87 -10.15
N MET A 300 8.54 -4.41 -8.98
CA MET A 300 7.70 -3.57 -8.13
C MET A 300 7.37 -2.24 -8.80
N LEU A 301 8.34 -1.62 -9.48
CA LEU A 301 8.10 -0.39 -10.22
C LEU A 301 7.18 -0.63 -11.42
N ALA A 302 7.39 -1.72 -12.17
CA ALA A 302 6.48 -2.15 -13.23
C ALA A 302 5.07 -2.41 -12.69
N ALA A 303 4.95 -3.04 -11.51
CA ALA A 303 3.68 -3.26 -10.84
C ALA A 303 2.98 -1.96 -10.47
N CYS A 304 3.70 -0.89 -10.11
CA CYS A 304 3.10 0.44 -9.92
C CYS A 304 2.41 0.93 -11.20
N PHE A 305 3.06 0.80 -12.35
CA PHE A 305 2.46 1.21 -13.63
C PHE A 305 1.27 0.34 -14.01
N VAL A 306 1.38 -0.98 -13.82
CA VAL A 306 0.29 -1.93 -14.07
C VAL A 306 -0.91 -1.62 -13.17
N LEU A 307 -0.71 -1.41 -11.87
CA LEU A 307 -1.79 -1.06 -10.95
C LEU A 307 -2.43 0.28 -11.29
N ALA A 308 -1.65 1.28 -11.73
CA ALA A 308 -2.20 2.55 -12.18
C ALA A 308 -3.07 2.38 -13.44
N LEU A 309 -2.60 1.61 -14.42
CA LEU A 309 -3.34 1.31 -15.65
C LEU A 309 -4.62 0.52 -15.33
N LEU A 310 -4.53 -0.51 -14.48
CA LEU A 310 -5.68 -1.27 -14.01
C LEU A 310 -6.67 -0.38 -13.26
N THR A 311 -6.21 0.60 -12.48
CA THR A 311 -7.08 1.57 -11.81
C THR A 311 -7.94 2.33 -12.83
N ASP A 312 -7.33 2.85 -13.89
CA ASP A 312 -8.07 3.57 -14.96
C ASP A 312 -9.06 2.65 -15.69
N LEU A 313 -8.67 1.41 -15.99
CA LEU A 313 -9.55 0.42 -16.61
C LEU A 313 -10.73 0.05 -15.71
N LEU A 314 -10.50 -0.15 -14.41
CA LEU A 314 -11.53 -0.47 -13.43
C LEU A 314 -12.53 0.68 -13.29
N ILE A 315 -12.06 1.93 -13.24
CA ILE A 315 -12.94 3.11 -13.20
C ILE A 315 -13.76 3.20 -14.50
N ALA A 316 -13.13 3.05 -15.66
CA ALA A 316 -13.82 3.08 -16.94
C ALA A 316 -14.87 1.96 -17.05
N TRP A 317 -14.57 0.78 -16.54
CA TRP A 317 -15.50 -0.34 -16.51
C TRP A 317 -16.65 -0.08 -15.53
N ALA A 318 -16.37 0.44 -14.34
CA ALA A 318 -17.38 0.81 -13.37
C ALA A 318 -18.36 1.84 -13.95
N VAL A 319 -17.85 2.86 -14.67
CA VAL A 319 -18.68 3.85 -15.38
C VAL A 319 -19.57 3.18 -16.42
N ARG A 320 -19.00 2.39 -17.35
CA ARG A 320 -19.77 1.71 -18.41
C ARG A 320 -20.84 0.77 -17.83
N ARG A 321 -20.54 0.11 -16.71
CA ARG A 321 -21.49 -0.80 -16.05
C ARG A 321 -22.61 -0.02 -15.37
N ALA A 322 -22.27 1.04 -14.64
CA ALA A 322 -23.23 1.94 -14.01
C ALA A 322 -24.22 2.54 -15.03
N GLU A 323 -23.74 2.91 -16.23
CA GLU A 323 -24.58 3.42 -17.33
C GLU A 323 -25.57 2.38 -17.88
N ARG A 324 -25.22 1.07 -17.84
CA ARG A 324 -26.04 -0.01 -18.43
C ARG A 324 -27.05 -0.63 -17.47
N VAL A 325 -26.72 -0.70 -16.18
CA VAL A 325 -27.53 -1.41 -15.17
C VAL A 325 -28.53 -0.48 -14.49
N GLY A 326 -28.21 0.81 -14.39
CA GLY A 326 -29.25 1.80 -14.17
C GLY A 326 -30.20 1.73 -15.33
#